data_AF-A0A7J4KHB6-F1
#
_entry.id   AF-A0A7J4KHB6-F1
#
_cell.length_a   1.000
_cell.length_b   1.000
_cell.length_c   1.000
_cell.angle_alpha   90.00
_cell.angle_beta   90.00
_cell.angle_gamma   90.00
#
_symmetry.space_group_name_H-M   'P 1'
#
loop_
_entity.id
_entity.type
_entity.pdbx_description
1 polymer ?
#
loop_
_entity_poly.entity_id
_entity_poly.type
_entity_poly.pdbx_seq_one_letter_code
_entity_poly.pdbx_strand_id
1 'polypeptide(L)' 'MPLTRKARIVGSSLVITIPSQLAKAHDINDGDDLEIIPASIGEFKIRKLKRK' A
#
# COMPACT_ATOMS: atom_id res chain seq x y z
N MET A 1 1.01 -9.38 15.19
CA MET A 1 2.03 -8.34 15.43
C MET A 1 2.01 -7.38 14.25
N PRO A 2 1.89 -6.05 14.46
CA PRO A 2 1.86 -5.09 13.35
C PRO A 2 3.21 -5.05 12.63
N LEU A 3 3.19 -5.12 11.30
CA LEU A 3 4.38 -4.98 10.47
C LEU A 3 4.69 -3.49 10.31
N THR A 4 5.54 -2.96 11.18
CA THR A 4 5.93 -1.54 11.12
C THR A 4 6.99 -1.32 10.05
N ARG A 5 6.79 -0.31 9.18
CA ARG A 5 7.76 0.11 8.16
C ARG A 5 7.98 1.61 8.23
N LYS A 6 9.23 2.04 8.04
CA LYS A 6 9.56 3.46 7.89
C LYS A 6 9.11 3.94 6.53
N ALA A 7 8.36 5.04 6.50
CA ALA A 7 8.11 5.76 5.27
C ALA A 7 9.36 6.54 4.84
N ARG A 8 9.51 6.78 3.55
CA ARG A 8 10.63 7.54 2.96
C ARG A 8 10.10 8.52 1.92
N ILE A 9 10.80 9.63 1.74
CA ILE A 9 10.50 10.60 0.68
C ILE A 9 11.25 10.19 -0.59
N VAL A 10 10.54 10.13 -1.71
CA VAL A 10 11.11 9.93 -3.04
C VAL A 10 10.50 10.99 -3.96
N GLY A 11 11.33 11.92 -4.43
CA GLY A 11 10.85 13.11 -5.14
C GLY A 11 9.90 13.92 -4.27
N SER A 12 8.71 14.21 -4.79
CA SER A 12 7.63 14.91 -4.08
C SER A 12 6.66 13.98 -3.33
N SER A 13 6.93 12.66 -3.28
CA SER A 13 6.01 11.65 -2.77
C SER A 13 6.52 10.95 -1.51
N LEU A 14 5.60 10.60 -0.61
CA LEU A 14 5.86 9.70 0.51
C LEU A 14 5.63 8.25 0.08
N VAL A 15 6.63 7.40 0.28
CA VAL A 15 6.61 5.99 -0.15
C VAL A 15 6.79 5.09 1.07
N ILE A 16 6.00 4.01 1.11
CA ILE A 16 6.15 2.90 2.06
C ILE A 16 6.37 1.61 1.30
N THR A 17 7.27 0.76 1.79
CA THR A 17 7.47 -0.57 1.20
C THR A 17 6.44 -1.54 1.76
N ILE A 18 5.61 -2.10 0.88
CA ILE A 18 4.71 -3.21 1.22
C ILE A 18 5.54 -4.50 1.28
N PRO A 19 5.58 -5.22 2.42
CA PRO A 19 6.30 -6.47 2.52
C PRO A 19 5.77 -7.51 1.52
N SER A 20 6.66 -8.28 0.90
CA SER A 20 6.31 -9.29 -0.11
C SER A 20 5.28 -10.31 0.39
N GLN A 21 5.31 -10.64 1.68
CA GLN A 21 4.30 -11.53 2.31
C GLN A 21 2.89 -10.93 2.24
N LEU A 22 2.75 -9.63 2.52
CA LEU A 22 1.46 -8.94 2.48
C LEU A 22 1.00 -8.74 1.03
N ALA A 23 1.93 -8.36 0.15
CA ALA A 23 1.64 -8.23 -1.28
C ALA A 23 1.09 -9.56 -1.85
N LYS A 24 1.75 -10.69 -1.58
CA LYS A 24 1.28 -12.02 -2.00
C LYS A 24 -0.08 -12.40 -1.39
N ALA A 25 -0.28 -12.13 -0.10
CA ALA A 25 -1.54 -12.45 0.57
C ALA A 25 -2.74 -11.68 -0.01
N HIS A 26 -2.50 -10.50 -0.59
CA HIS A 26 -3.52 -9.66 -1.22
C HIS A 26 -3.46 -9.66 -2.75
N ASP A 27 -2.71 -10.58 -3.36
CA ASP A 27 -2.48 -10.65 -4.81
C ASP A 27 -2.08 -9.29 -5.43
N ILE A 28 -1.17 -8.56 -4.79
CA ILE A 28 -0.61 -7.31 -5.31
C ILE A 28 0.71 -7.61 -6.00
N ASN A 29 0.76 -7.35 -7.30
CA ASN A 29 1.89 -7.55 -8.17
C ASN A 29 2.41 -6.21 -8.72
N ASP A 30 3.63 -6.22 -9.24
CA ASP A 30 4.20 -5.05 -9.90
C ASP A 30 3.34 -4.63 -11.11
N GLY A 31 3.05 -3.34 -11.21
CA GLY A 31 2.17 -2.79 -12.25
C GLY A 31 0.66 -2.86 -11.93
N ASP A 32 0.25 -3.40 -10.79
CA ASP A 32 -1.16 -3.37 -10.37
C ASP A 32 -1.60 -1.95 -10.00
N ASP A 33 -2.83 -1.60 -10.39
CA ASP A 33 -3.46 -0.34 -9.99
C ASP A 33 -4.03 -0.47 -8.57
N LEU A 34 -3.59 0.42 -7.67
CA LEU A 34 -4.01 0.47 -6.28
C LEU A 34 -4.78 1.76 -5.99
N GLU A 35 -5.88 1.63 -5.25
CA GLU A 35 -6.69 2.73 -4.76
C GLU A 35 -6.35 3.04 -3.29
N ILE A 36 -6.13 4.33 -2.97
CA ILE A 36 -5.91 4.80 -1.61
C ILE A 36 -7.18 5.46 -1.11
N ILE A 37 -7.76 4.93 -0.03
CA ILE A 37 -9.03 5.37 0.54
C ILE A 37 -8.77 5.88 1.97
N PRO A 38 -9.02 7.15 2.29
CA PRO A 38 -8.97 7.65 3.66
C PRO A 38 -9.92 6.85 4.56
N ALA A 39 -9.47 6.47 5.77
CA ALA A 39 -10.29 5.68 6.70
C ALA A 39 -10.60 6.45 7.99
N SER A 40 -9.56 6.92 8.67
CA SER A 40 -9.67 7.68 9.92
C SER A 40 -8.46 8.62 10.06
N ILE A 41 -8.39 9.40 11.16
CA ILE A 41 -7.28 10.34 11.38
C ILE A 41 -5.96 9.55 11.46
N GLY A 42 -5.06 9.78 10.51
CA GLY A 42 -3.77 9.09 10.43
C GLY A 42 -3.83 7.71 9.77
N GLU A 43 -4.98 7.28 9.25
CA GLU A 43 -5.16 5.98 8.62
C GLU A 43 -5.76 6.07 7.22
N PHE A 44 -5.22 5.28 6.31
CA PHE A 44 -5.79 5.04 4.99
C PHE A 44 -5.71 3.55 4.67
N LYS A 45 -6.61 3.10 3.80
CA LYS A 45 -6.66 1.75 3.26
C LYS A 45 -6.12 1.77 1.84
N ILE A 46 -5.37 0.74 1.47
CA ILE A 46 -4.95 0.50 0.10
C ILE A 46 -5.69 -0.74 -0.39
N ARG A 47 -6.26 -0.69 -1.59
CA ARG A 47 -6.95 -1.83 -2.20
C ARG A 47 -6.56 -1.97 -3.67
N LYS A 48 -6.30 -3.20 -4.12
CA LYS A 48 -6.13 -3.51 -5.55
C LYS A 48 -7.44 -3.27 -6.31
N LEU A 49 -7.36 -2.53 -7.41
CA LEU A 49 -8.49 -2.37 -8.32
C LEU A 49 -8.67 -3.67 -9.11
N LYS A 50 -9.86 -4.26 -9.04
CA LYS A 50 -10.23 -5.34 -9.95
C LYS A 50 -10.57 -4.70 -11.29
N ARG A 51 -9.78 -5.00 -12.33
CA ARG A 51 -10.20 -4.72 -13.71
C ARG A 51 -11.44 -5.57 -13.98
N LYS A 52 -12.53 -4.92 -14.43
CA LYS A 52 -13.78 -5.58 -14.83
C LYS A 52 -13.57 -6.44 -16.07
#